data_AF-A0A6G9QQY6-F1
#
_entry.id   AF-A0A6G9QQY6-F1
#
_cell.length_a   1.000
_cell.length_b   1.000
_cell.length_c   1.000
_cell.angle_alpha   90.00
_cell.angle_beta   90.00
_cell.angle_gamma   90.00
#
_symmetry.space_group_name_H-M   'P 1'
#
loop_
_entity.id
_entity.type
_entity.pdbx_description
1 polymer ?
#
loop_
_entity_poly.entity_id
_entity_poly.type
_entity_poly.pdbx_seq_one_letter_code
_entity_poly.pdbx_strand_id
1 'polypeptide(L)'
;MITLAISIKSVSPTTIIEVISPETTLSESEVSCANCQACCCRLEVILISDTGVPKKHIAVDQWGGEKMRRLDDGWCSALDRETLMCSIYELRPWICREFEMGSYECRLERAAELPASVEVKNSDFFQHHR
;
A
#
# COMPACT_ATOMS: atom_id res chain seq x y z
N MET A 1 14.90 -6.77 70.18
CA MET A 1 14.99 -8.21 69.89
C MET A 1 13.68 -8.65 69.27
N ILE A 2 13.74 -9.02 67.98
CA ILE A 2 12.98 -10.12 67.35
C ILE A 2 11.48 -9.83 67.10
N THR A 3 10.84 -10.00 65.94
CA THR A 3 11.20 -10.33 64.54
C THR A 3 9.94 -10.02 63.72
N LEU A 4 10.10 -9.48 62.50
CA LEU A 4 9.02 -9.41 61.52
C LEU A 4 8.52 -10.81 61.14
N ALA A 5 7.23 -11.07 61.26
CA ALA A 5 6.59 -12.23 60.64
C ALA A 5 5.75 -11.77 59.43
N ILE A 6 6.30 -11.99 58.23
CA ILE A 6 5.57 -11.90 56.96
C ILE A 6 4.73 -13.18 56.85
N SER A 7 3.41 -13.04 56.68
CA SER A 7 2.56 -14.15 56.25
C SER A 7 1.83 -13.76 54.96
N ILE A 8 2.31 -14.40 53.90
CA ILE A 8 1.87 -14.44 52.50
C ILE A 8 0.34 -14.59 52.35
N LYS A 9 -0.32 -13.57 51.77
CA LYS A 9 -1.65 -13.75 51.17
C LYS A 9 -1.47 -14.33 49.77
N SER A 10 -2.15 -15.46 49.55
CA SER A 10 -2.26 -16.24 48.32
C SER A 10 -2.34 -15.40 47.05
N VAL A 11 -1.49 -15.71 46.08
CA VAL A 11 -1.54 -15.17 44.72
C VAL A 11 -2.73 -15.78 43.98
N SER A 12 -3.71 -14.96 43.61
CA SER A 12 -4.72 -15.33 42.59
C SER A 12 -4.27 -14.77 41.22
N PRO A 13 -4.36 -15.57 40.14
CA PRO A 13 -3.79 -15.21 38.85
C PRO A 13 -4.70 -14.23 38.09
N THR A 14 -4.04 -13.29 37.41
CA THR A 14 -4.54 -12.57 36.22
C THR A 14 -5.64 -11.52 36.47
N THR A 15 -5.24 -10.36 36.99
CA THR A 15 -5.95 -9.10 36.72
C THR A 15 -5.58 -8.63 35.32
N ILE A 16 -6.58 -8.65 34.43
CA ILE A 16 -6.58 -7.94 33.15
C ILE A 16 -6.34 -6.47 33.46
N ILE A 17 -5.16 -5.95 33.11
CA ILE A 17 -4.92 -4.51 33.09
C ILE A 17 -5.57 -4.00 31.81
N GLU A 18 -6.75 -3.41 31.93
CA GLU A 18 -7.30 -2.51 30.91
C GLU A 18 -6.37 -1.29 30.84
N VAL A 19 -5.36 -1.36 29.97
CA VAL A 19 -4.61 -0.19 29.54
C VAL A 19 -5.48 0.54 28.52
N ILE A 20 -6.41 1.37 29.01
CA ILE A 20 -7.00 2.43 28.19
C ILE A 20 -5.97 3.55 28.16
N SER A 21 -5.01 3.44 27.25
CA SER A 21 -4.20 4.58 26.83
C SER A 21 -5.08 5.43 25.89
N PRO A 22 -5.29 6.74 26.14
CA PRO A 22 -5.95 7.61 25.20
C PRO A 22 -4.90 8.11 24.19
N GLU A 23 -4.24 7.18 23.50
CA GLU A 23 -3.59 7.53 22.25
C GLU A 23 -4.68 7.45 21.21
N THR A 24 -5.11 8.63 20.77
CA THR A 24 -5.97 8.86 19.63
C THR A 24 -5.53 7.94 18.48
N THR A 25 -6.18 6.79 18.35
CA THR A 25 -6.05 5.94 17.18
C THR A 25 -6.73 6.72 16.06
N LEU A 26 -5.95 7.54 15.36
CA LEU A 26 -6.28 7.96 14.02
C LEU A 26 -6.64 6.66 13.31
N SER A 27 -7.94 6.44 13.07
CA SER A 27 -8.42 5.21 12.48
C SER A 27 -7.66 5.02 11.18
N GLU A 28 -6.72 4.07 11.17
CA GLU A 28 -5.97 3.75 9.97
C GLU A 28 -7.00 3.16 9.01
N SER A 29 -7.47 3.99 8.09
CA SER A 29 -8.52 3.62 7.18
C SER A 29 -8.10 2.33 6.47
N GLU A 30 -8.97 1.33 6.47
CA GLU A 30 -8.70 0.05 5.83
C GLU A 30 -8.19 0.27 4.39
N VAL A 31 -7.09 -0.40 4.05
CA VAL A 31 -6.46 -0.26 2.73
C VAL A 31 -7.38 -0.89 1.68
N SER A 32 -8.07 -0.05 0.92
CA SER A 32 -8.96 -0.45 -0.16
C SER A 32 -8.72 0.37 -1.42
N CYS A 33 -8.91 -0.24 -2.60
CA CYS A 33 -8.89 0.49 -3.86
C CYS A 33 -9.94 1.62 -3.91
N ALA A 34 -11.05 1.46 -3.19
CA ALA A 34 -12.12 2.47 -3.12
C ALA A 34 -11.68 3.80 -2.46
N ASN A 35 -10.57 3.80 -1.72
CA ASN A 35 -10.04 4.99 -1.04
C ASN A 35 -8.57 5.31 -1.40
N CYS A 36 -7.98 4.62 -2.37
CA CYS A 36 -6.55 4.77 -2.70
C CYS A 36 -6.24 5.90 -3.68
N GLN A 37 -7.27 6.56 -4.24
CA GLN A 37 -7.13 7.54 -5.32
C GLN A 37 -6.32 6.98 -6.50
N ALA A 38 -6.53 5.68 -6.79
CA ALA A 38 -5.87 4.87 -7.81
C ALA A 38 -4.38 5.17 -8.08
N CYS A 39 -3.59 5.24 -7.01
CA CYS A 39 -2.13 5.38 -7.06
C CYS A 39 -1.47 4.42 -8.06
N CYS A 40 -1.90 3.16 -8.14
CA CYS A 40 -1.34 2.18 -9.08
C CYS A 40 -1.53 2.54 -10.56
N CYS A 41 -2.58 3.31 -10.90
CA CYS A 41 -2.85 3.74 -12.26
C CYS A 41 -2.01 4.95 -12.69
N ARG A 42 -1.19 5.52 -11.79
CA ARG A 42 -0.16 6.52 -12.11
C ARG A 42 1.14 5.89 -12.61
N LEU A 43 1.39 4.64 -12.24
CA LEU A 43 2.63 3.94 -12.52
C LEU A 43 2.75 3.56 -14.00
N GLU A 44 3.98 3.56 -14.52
CA GLU A 44 4.28 2.99 -15.83
C GLU A 44 4.37 1.47 -15.73
N VAL A 45 3.62 0.77 -16.59
CA VAL A 45 3.49 -0.69 -16.54
C VAL A 45 3.81 -1.26 -17.91
N ILE A 46 4.86 -2.07 -17.98
CA ILE A 46 5.24 -2.85 -19.16
C ILE A 46 4.33 -4.08 -19.24
N LEU A 47 4.03 -4.54 -20.45
CA LEU A 47 3.32 -5.78 -20.69
C LEU A 47 4.33 -6.87 -21.07
N ILE A 48 4.56 -7.81 -20.15
CA ILE A 48 5.53 -8.89 -20.32
C ILE A 48 4.93 -10.18 -20.90
N SER A 49 3.60 -10.29 -20.93
CA SER A 49 2.86 -11.45 -21.42
C SER A 49 1.46 -11.08 -21.90
N ASP A 50 0.86 -11.95 -22.73
CA ASP A 50 -0.52 -11.80 -23.16
C ASP A 50 -1.46 -12.04 -21.98
N THR A 51 -2.02 -10.95 -21.49
CA THR A 51 -2.72 -10.88 -20.20
C THR A 51 -4.21 -10.64 -20.37
N GLY A 52 -4.70 -10.57 -21.61
CA GLY A 52 -6.09 -10.25 -21.91
C GLY A 52 -6.42 -8.75 -21.84
N VAL A 53 -5.42 -7.88 -21.77
CA VAL A 53 -5.61 -6.42 -21.80
C VAL A 53 -6.21 -6.01 -23.16
N PRO A 54 -7.34 -5.29 -23.19
CA PRO A 54 -7.90 -4.80 -24.45
C PRO A 54 -6.93 -3.89 -25.20
N LYS A 55 -6.74 -4.10 -26.51
CA LYS A 55 -5.78 -3.36 -27.34
C LYS A 55 -5.87 -1.84 -27.25
N LYS A 56 -7.07 -1.28 -26.99
CA LYS A 56 -7.27 0.17 -26.80
C LYS A 56 -6.48 0.75 -25.61
N HIS A 57 -6.12 -0.10 -24.64
CA HIS A 57 -5.34 0.26 -23.46
C HIS A 57 -3.85 -0.05 -23.60
N ILE A 58 -3.39 -0.45 -24.78
CA ILE A 58 -1.99 -0.79 -25.05
C ILE A 58 -1.35 0.32 -25.88
N ALA A 59 -0.13 0.71 -25.50
CA ALA A 59 0.75 1.55 -26.29
C ALA A 59 2.02 0.76 -26.61
N VAL A 60 2.55 0.96 -27.81
CA VAL A 60 3.80 0.33 -28.26
C VAL A 60 4.86 1.41 -28.33
N ASP A 61 6.03 1.14 -27.74
CA ASP A 61 7.17 2.05 -27.81
C ASP A 61 7.95 1.90 -29.12
N GLN A 62 9.01 2.70 -29.29
CA GLN A 62 9.83 2.71 -30.51
C GLN A 62 10.62 1.41 -30.75
N TRP A 63 10.77 0.56 -29.72
CA TRP A 63 11.46 -0.73 -29.80
C TRP A 63 10.49 -1.90 -29.94
N GLY A 64 9.18 -1.63 -30.04
CA GLY A 64 8.15 -2.66 -30.11
C GLY A 64 7.72 -3.20 -28.74
N GLY A 65 8.19 -2.59 -27.65
CA GLY A 65 7.77 -2.94 -26.30
C GLY A 65 6.32 -2.48 -26.04
N GLU A 66 5.51 -3.38 -25.50
CA GLU A 66 4.13 -3.06 -25.13
C GLU A 66 4.05 -2.57 -23.69
N LYS A 67 3.23 -1.54 -23.47
CA LYS A 67 2.97 -0.97 -22.15
C LYS A 67 1.52 -0.53 -22.01
N MET A 68 1.07 -0.34 -20.78
CA MET A 68 -0.22 0.31 -20.53
C MET A 68 -0.21 1.72 -21.11
N ARG A 69 -1.17 2.01 -21.98
CA ARG A 69 -1.38 3.33 -22.58
C ARG A 69 -1.74 4.32 -21.47
N ARG A 70 -0.94 5.39 -21.36
CA ARG A 70 -1.20 6.54 -20.49
C ARG A 70 -1.83 7.68 -21.30
N LEU A 71 -2.67 8.47 -20.64
CA LEU A 71 -3.26 9.68 -21.19
C LEU A 71 -2.46 10.90 -20.72
N ASP A 72 -2.80 12.08 -21.27
CA ASP A 72 -2.07 13.33 -21.00
C ASP A 72 -2.18 13.80 -19.55
N ASP A 73 -3.17 13.29 -18.80
CA ASP A 73 -3.34 13.54 -17.37
C ASP A 73 -2.40 12.70 -16.49
N GLY A 74 -1.58 11.84 -17.09
CA GLY A 74 -0.62 10.99 -16.40
C GLY A 74 -1.22 9.72 -15.79
N TRP A 75 -2.46 9.37 -16.10
CA TRP A 75 -3.09 8.13 -15.66
C TRP A 75 -3.15 7.09 -16.77
N CYS A 76 -3.25 5.82 -16.39
CA CYS A 76 -3.54 4.76 -17.34
C CYS A 76 -4.93 4.97 -17.97
N SER A 77 -5.06 4.57 -19.23
CA SER A 77 -6.28 4.72 -20.02
C SER A 77 -7.44 3.84 -19.55
N ALA A 78 -7.20 2.88 -18.66
CA ALA A 78 -8.21 1.97 -18.15
C ALA A 78 -8.82 2.42 -16.81
N LEU A 79 -8.36 3.53 -16.24
CA LEU A 79 -8.95 4.10 -15.03
C LEU A 79 -10.32 4.72 -15.34
N ASP A 80 -11.32 4.38 -14.55
CA ASP A 80 -12.58 5.10 -14.46
C ASP A 80 -12.41 6.37 -13.61
N ARG A 81 -12.71 7.54 -14.18
CA ARG A 81 -12.52 8.85 -13.54
C ARG A 81 -13.59 9.17 -12.49
N GLU A 82 -14.74 8.51 -12.54
CA GLU A 82 -15.82 8.73 -11.57
C GLU A 82 -15.56 7.94 -10.29
N THR A 83 -15.17 6.68 -10.44
CA THR A 83 -14.98 5.76 -9.30
C THR A 83 -13.54 5.69 -8.81
N LEU A 84 -12.58 6.17 -9.61
CA LEU A 84 -11.14 5.95 -9.40
C LEU A 84 -10.79 4.47 -9.25
N MET A 85 -11.52 3.58 -9.95
CA MET A 85 -11.24 2.15 -10.01
C MET A 85 -10.81 1.72 -11.41
N CYS A 86 -10.11 0.59 -11.49
CA CYS A 86 -9.71 0.03 -12.77
C CYS A 86 -10.92 -0.59 -13.48
N SER A 87 -11.28 -0.06 -14.66
CA SER A 87 -12.40 -0.59 -15.46
C SER A 87 -12.14 -1.97 -16.07
N ILE A 88 -10.89 -2.44 -16.01
CA ILE A 88 -10.46 -3.75 -16.53
C ILE A 88 -9.89 -4.63 -15.41
N TYR A 89 -10.35 -4.51 -14.17
CA TYR A 89 -9.75 -5.17 -13.00
C TYR A 89 -9.48 -6.69 -13.20
N GLU A 90 -10.40 -7.41 -13.84
CA GLU A 90 -10.27 -8.84 -14.12
C GLU A 90 -9.34 -9.18 -15.30
N LEU A 91 -9.12 -8.20 -16.19
CA LEU A 91 -8.25 -8.27 -17.38
C LEU A 91 -6.95 -7.50 -17.17
N ARG A 92 -6.60 -7.18 -15.92
CA ARG A 92 -5.36 -6.46 -15.59
C ARG A 92 -4.15 -7.23 -16.10
N PRO A 93 -3.10 -6.51 -16.53
CA PRO A 93 -1.84 -7.14 -16.88
C PRO A 93 -1.21 -7.81 -15.66
N TRP A 94 -0.32 -8.76 -15.91
CA TRP A 94 0.38 -9.54 -14.88
C TRP A 94 0.99 -8.64 -13.80
N ILE A 95 1.75 -7.62 -14.20
CA ILE A 95 2.40 -6.69 -13.27
C ILE A 95 1.38 -5.97 -12.37
N CYS A 96 0.20 -5.61 -12.89
CA CYS A 96 -0.85 -5.01 -12.06
C CYS A 96 -1.55 -6.02 -11.14
N ARG A 97 -1.42 -7.34 -11.36
CA ARG A 97 -1.94 -8.38 -10.46
C ARG A 97 -0.97 -8.63 -9.30
N GLU A 98 0.32 -8.66 -9.60
CA GLU A 98 1.39 -8.75 -8.59
C GLU A 98 1.42 -7.54 -7.66
N PHE A 99 0.97 -6.38 -8.13
CA PHE A 99 0.68 -5.23 -7.28
C PHE A 99 -0.60 -5.47 -6.47
N GLU A 100 -0.47 -6.26 -5.40
CA GLU A 100 -1.59 -6.66 -4.55
C GLU A 100 -2.11 -5.49 -3.69
N MET A 101 -3.44 -5.43 -3.51
CA MET A 101 -4.05 -4.46 -2.61
C MET A 101 -3.56 -4.69 -1.18
N GLY A 102 -2.98 -3.66 -0.56
CA GLY A 102 -2.43 -3.77 0.80
C GLY A 102 -1.03 -4.39 0.86
N SER A 103 -0.40 -4.67 -0.29
CA SER A 103 1.03 -5.02 -0.32
C SER A 103 1.90 -3.88 0.24
N TYR A 104 3.17 -4.19 0.45
CA TYR A 104 4.16 -3.17 0.86
C TYR A 104 4.23 -2.02 -0.16
N GLU A 105 4.30 -2.37 -1.45
CA GLU A 105 4.32 -1.43 -2.58
C GLU A 105 3.03 -0.63 -2.65
N CYS A 106 1.87 -1.27 -2.47
CA CYS A 106 0.59 -0.56 -2.43
C CYS A 106 0.56 0.52 -1.34
N ARG A 107 1.05 0.21 -0.13
CA ARG A 107 1.10 1.18 0.97
C ARG A 107 2.13 2.27 0.72
N LEU A 108 3.29 1.93 0.16
CA LEU A 108 4.34 2.89 -0.17
C LEU A 108 3.84 3.93 -1.18
N GLU A 109 3.23 3.48 -2.28
CA GLU A 109 2.69 4.37 -3.31
C GLU A 109 1.53 5.22 -2.78
N ARG A 110 0.66 4.66 -1.93
CA ARG A 110 -0.39 5.43 -1.24
C ARG A 110 0.19 6.53 -0.35
N ALA A 111 1.31 6.28 0.31
CA ALA A 111 1.97 7.27 1.16
C ALA A 111 2.69 8.34 0.34
N ALA A 112 3.26 7.99 -0.82
CA ALA A 112 3.92 8.92 -1.72
C ALA A 112 2.96 9.97 -2.32
N GLU A 113 1.68 9.61 -2.47
CA GLU A 113 0.62 10.52 -2.93
C GLU A 113 0.08 11.45 -1.81
N LEU A 114 0.53 11.29 -0.56
CA LEU A 114 0.19 12.23 0.53
C LEU A 114 1.05 13.50 0.42
N PRO A 115 0.46 14.70 0.61
CA PRO A 115 1.22 15.94 0.57
C PRO A 115 2.35 15.95 1.60
N ALA A 116 3.48 16.55 1.22
CA ALA A 116 4.81 16.50 1.82
C ALA A 116 4.96 17.05 3.27
N SER A 117 4.12 16.63 4.22
CA SER A 117 4.33 16.85 5.66
C SER A 117 4.86 15.61 6.38
N VAL A 118 5.10 14.51 5.68
CA VAL A 118 5.74 13.31 6.24
C VAL A 118 7.20 13.29 5.80
N GLU A 119 8.10 13.73 6.68
CA GLU A 119 9.54 13.58 6.49
C GLU A 119 9.90 12.08 6.43
N VAL A 120 10.10 11.55 5.22
CA VAL A 120 10.77 10.27 5.02
C VAL A 120 12.24 10.46 5.38
N LYS A 121 12.66 9.98 6.56
CA LYS A 121 14.07 9.97 6.95
C LYS A 121 14.83 9.02 6.02
N ASN A 122 15.51 9.61 5.04
CA ASN A 122 16.45 8.95 4.13
C ASN A 122 17.69 8.42 4.88
N SER A 123 17.59 7.32 5.63
CA SER A 123 18.78 6.66 6.20
C SER A 123 19.26 5.40 5.48
N ASP A 124 18.46 4.73 4.65
CA ASP A 124 18.80 3.35 4.26
C ASP A 124 18.99 3.13 2.74
N PHE A 125 19.48 4.12 1.99
CA PHE A 125 19.63 4.01 0.52
C PHE A 125 21.03 3.65 -0.01
N PHE A 126 22.12 3.63 0.77
CA PHE A 126 23.45 3.31 0.20
C PHE A 126 24.47 2.70 1.18
N GLN A 127 24.33 1.44 1.58
CA GLN A 127 25.44 0.75 2.27
C GLN A 127 25.70 -0.73 1.91
N HIS A 128 25.18 -1.32 0.82
CA HIS A 128 25.48 -2.76 0.56
C HIS A 128 25.87 -3.21 -0.86
N HIS A 129 26.29 -2.30 -1.75
CA HIS A 129 26.94 -2.72 -3.01
C HIS A 129 28.20 -1.90 -3.34
N ARG A 130 29.23 -2.07 -2.51
CA ARG A 130 30.62 -2.02 -2.96
C ARG A 130 31.37 -3.22 -2.41
#